data_AF-A0A7Y2EZ86-F1
#
_entry.id   AF-A0A7Y2EZ86-F1
#
_cell.length_a   1.000
_cell.length_b   1.000
_cell.length_c   1.000
_cell.angle_alpha   90.00
_cell.angle_beta   90.00
_cell.angle_gamma   90.00
#
_symmetry.space_group_name_H-M   'P 1'
#
loop_
_entity.id
_entity.type
_entity.pdbx_description
1 polymer ?
#
loop_
_entity_poly.entity_id
_entity_poly.type
_entity_poly.pdbx_seq_one_letter_code
_entity_poly.pdbx_strand_id
1 'polypeptide(L)'
;MDLQAVIAELNELATRLAATDDEVEAARIRRRQEELRTAAAAVDAAARRPELERELAQLERRLETLDESHIRSRASGGFLKGALWGDYEFPRDAEELNSQIDDANDRDRIEERVAVLRQRLGLPKAD
;
A
#
# COMPACT_ATOMS: atom_id res chain seq x y z
N MET A 1 13.29 13.60 17.07
CA MET A 1 12.88 14.99 16.77
C MET A 1 11.37 14.97 16.66
N ASP A 2 10.66 15.75 17.48
CA ASP A 2 9.20 15.81 17.47
C ASP A 2 8.73 16.70 16.32
N LEU A 3 7.68 16.30 15.60
CA LEU A 3 7.12 17.02 14.46
C LEU A 3 6.67 18.43 14.85
N GLN A 4 6.19 18.60 16.10
CA GLN A 4 5.81 19.92 16.65
C GLN A 4 7.02 20.85 16.79
N ALA A 5 8.17 20.32 17.23
CA ALA A 5 9.41 21.07 17.31
C ALA A 5 9.90 21.50 15.92
N VAL A 6 9.74 20.64 14.90
CA VAL A 6 10.09 20.99 13.51
C VAL A 6 9.23 22.11 12.97
N ILE A 7 7.92 22.07 13.23
CA ILE A 7 6.99 23.13 12.81
C ILE A 7 7.35 24.46 13.46
N ALA A 8 7.68 24.45 14.76
CA ALA A 8 8.12 25.65 15.48
C ALA A 8 9.41 26.23 14.87
N GLU A 9 10.42 25.41 14.61
CA GLU A 9 11.69 25.85 14.00
C GLU A 9 11.49 26.37 12.57
N LEU A 10 10.64 25.73 11.77
CA LEU A 10 10.31 26.21 10.41
C LEU A 10 9.62 27.58 10.43
N ASN A 11 8.72 27.81 11.38
CA ASN A 11 8.02 29.10 11.54
C ASN A 11 8.99 30.20 12.00
N GLU A 12 9.91 29.89 12.90
CA GLU A 12 10.95 30.83 13.33
C GLU A 12 11.87 31.20 12.16
N LEU A 13 12.31 30.20 11.39
CA LEU A 13 13.12 30.41 10.19
C LEU A 13 12.38 31.23 9.12
N ALA A 14 11.08 30.99 8.92
CA ALA A 14 10.26 31.78 8.00
C ALA A 14 10.17 33.24 8.45
N THR A 15 10.01 33.48 9.76
CA THR A 15 9.98 34.83 10.34
C THR A 15 11.33 35.54 10.16
N ARG A 16 12.45 34.84 10.41
CA ARG A 16 13.80 35.37 10.19
C ARG A 16 14.07 35.66 8.70
N LEU A 17 13.61 34.80 7.81
CA LEU A 17 13.75 35.00 6.37
C LEU A 17 12.99 36.24 5.88
N ALA A 18 11.81 36.50 6.46
CA ALA A 18 11.00 37.67 6.12
C ALA A 18 11.60 38.99 6.67
N ALA A 19 12.40 38.91 7.72
CA ALA A 19 13.02 40.06 8.38
C ALA A 19 14.48 40.32 7.95
N THR A 20 15.07 39.44 7.15
CA THR A 20 16.46 39.57 6.71
C THR A 20 16.54 40.23 5.34
N ASP A 21 17.33 41.30 5.24
CA ASP A 21 17.69 41.93 3.96
C ASP A 21 19.04 41.41 3.42
N ASP A 22 19.72 40.55 4.19
CA ASP A 22 20.97 39.89 3.79
C ASP A 22 20.69 38.61 2.99
N GLU A 23 21.04 38.62 1.71
CA GLU A 23 20.86 37.47 0.81
C GLU A 23 21.65 36.21 1.23
N VAL A 24 22.81 36.38 1.85
CA VAL A 24 23.64 35.25 2.33
C VAL A 24 22.96 34.57 3.51
N GLU A 25 22.43 35.35 4.44
CA GLU A 25 21.64 34.82 5.56
C GLU A 25 20.33 34.20 5.07
N ALA A 26 19.66 34.83 4.11
CA ALA A 26 18.46 34.28 3.47
C ALA A 26 18.73 32.90 2.83
N ALA A 27 19.87 32.74 2.13
CA ALA A 27 20.27 31.47 1.52
C ALA A 27 20.54 30.39 2.58
N ARG A 28 21.19 30.73 3.69
CA ARG A 28 21.42 29.81 4.82
C ARG A 28 20.11 29.36 5.45
N ILE A 29 19.19 30.30 5.68
CA ILE A 29 17.88 30.01 6.27
C ILE A 29 17.08 29.07 5.35
N ARG A 30 17.04 29.34 4.04
CA ARG A 30 16.37 28.46 3.07
C ARG A 30 16.95 27.05 3.05
N ARG A 31 18.29 26.92 3.08
CA ARG A 31 18.95 25.62 3.16
C ARG A 31 18.56 24.87 4.44
N ARG A 32 18.52 25.56 5.59
CA ARG A 32 18.10 24.97 6.86
C ARG A 32 16.64 24.51 6.82
N GLN A 33 15.75 25.29 6.20
CA GLN A 33 14.35 24.89 6.00
C GLN A 33 14.23 23.61 5.15
N GLU A 34 15.04 23.48 4.10
CA GLU A 34 15.08 22.28 3.26
C GLU A 34 15.53 21.06 4.08
N GLU A 35 16.63 21.18 4.83
CA GLU A 35 17.16 20.13 5.69
C GLU A 35 16.13 19.67 6.74
N LEU A 36 15.42 20.60 7.37
CA LEU A 36 14.36 20.30 8.33
C LEU A 36 13.17 19.60 7.69
N ARG A 37 12.76 20.01 6.48
CA ARG A 37 11.69 19.34 5.73
C ARG A 37 12.08 17.91 5.36
N THR A 38 13.31 17.68 4.91
CA THR A 38 13.82 16.33 4.62
C THR A 38 13.84 15.46 5.87
N ALA A 39 14.34 16.00 6.99
CA ALA A 39 14.37 15.28 8.26
C ALA A 39 12.95 14.95 8.77
N ALA A 40 12.00 15.88 8.63
CA ALA A 40 10.60 15.66 8.98
C ALA A 40 9.97 14.55 8.13
N ALA A 41 10.19 14.58 6.82
CA ALA A 41 9.70 13.56 5.90
C ALA A 41 10.28 12.17 6.22
N ALA A 42 11.56 12.10 6.61
CA ALA A 42 12.16 10.85 7.05
C ALA A 42 11.55 10.32 8.36
N VAL A 43 11.27 11.21 9.32
CA VAL A 43 10.60 10.84 10.58
C VAL A 43 9.16 10.40 10.34
N ASP A 44 8.39 11.12 9.50
CA ASP A 44 7.03 10.75 9.14
C ASP A 44 6.98 9.41 8.39
N ALA A 45 7.90 9.18 7.44
CA ALA A 45 8.04 7.90 6.77
C ALA A 45 8.37 6.76 7.75
N ALA A 46 9.29 6.99 8.70
CA ALA A 46 9.60 6.02 9.75
C ALA A 46 8.42 5.76 10.69
N ALA A 47 7.62 6.78 11.01
CA ALA A 47 6.44 6.67 11.86
C ALA A 47 5.29 5.91 11.17
N ARG A 48 5.14 6.05 9.85
CA ARG A 48 4.13 5.33 9.05
C ARG A 48 4.53 3.90 8.72
N ARG A 49 5.82 3.57 8.78
CA ARG A 49 6.33 2.22 8.54
C ARG A 49 5.58 1.10 9.28
N PRO A 50 5.35 1.15 10.61
CA PRO A 50 4.61 0.09 11.31
C PRO A 50 3.15 -0.04 10.87
N GLU A 51 2.51 1.05 10.42
CA GLU A 51 1.17 1.01 9.87
C GLU A 51 1.16 0.34 8.48
N LEU A 52 2.12 0.70 7.63
CA LEU A 52 2.32 0.07 6.32
C LEU A 52 2.66 -1.42 6.42
N GLU A 53 3.46 -1.82 7.42
CA GLU A 53 3.75 -3.24 7.71
C GLU A 53 2.48 -4.00 8.15
N ARG A 54 1.59 -3.35 8.91
CA ARG A 54 0.29 -3.95 9.28
C ARG A 54 -0.67 -4.05 8.10
N GLU A 55 -0.72 -3.03 7.23
CA GLU A 55 -1.53 -3.06 6.00
C GLU A 55 -1.04 -4.19 5.09
N LEU A 56 0.28 -4.30 4.90
CA LEU A 56 0.90 -5.39 4.14
C LEU A 56 0.49 -6.77 4.70
N ALA A 57 0.64 -6.99 6.02
CA ALA A 57 0.29 -8.25 6.65
C ALA A 57 -1.22 -8.58 6.61
N GLN A 58 -2.10 -7.58 6.49
CA GLN A 58 -3.53 -7.82 6.27
C GLN A 58 -3.83 -8.21 4.83
N LEU A 59 -3.18 -7.55 3.86
CA LEU A 59 -3.34 -7.88 2.44
C LEU A 59 -2.78 -9.27 2.10
N GLU A 60 -1.61 -9.64 2.66
CA GLU A 60 -1.04 -10.98 2.50
C GLU A 60 -1.98 -12.07 3.01
N ARG A 61 -2.59 -11.88 4.19
CA ARG A 61 -3.62 -12.81 4.72
C ARG A 61 -4.86 -12.89 3.85
N ARG A 62 -5.25 -11.77 3.22
CA ARG A 62 -6.40 -11.73 2.32
C ARG A 62 -6.11 -12.48 1.01
N LEU A 63 -4.88 -12.40 0.48
CA LEU A 63 -4.44 -13.22 -0.65
C LEU A 63 -4.46 -14.70 -0.31
N GLU A 64 -3.94 -15.09 0.85
CA GLU A 64 -3.97 -16.49 1.31
C GLU A 64 -5.40 -17.04 1.41
N THR A 65 -6.34 -16.21 1.91
CA THR A 65 -7.77 -16.58 1.97
C THR A 65 -8.40 -16.74 0.58
N LEU A 66 -8.03 -15.87 -0.38
CA LEU A 66 -8.48 -15.96 -1.77
C LEU A 66 -7.87 -17.17 -2.51
N ASP A 67 -6.61 -17.53 -2.21
CA ASP A 67 -5.99 -18.74 -2.74
C ASP A 67 -6.66 -20.01 -2.18
N GLU A 68 -6.98 -20.03 -0.88
CA GLU A 68 -7.72 -21.14 -0.27
C GLU A 68 -9.14 -21.29 -0.84
N SER A 69 -9.85 -20.18 -1.09
CA SER A 69 -11.18 -20.24 -1.72
C SER A 69 -11.11 -20.79 -3.14
N HIS A 70 -10.10 -20.38 -3.92
CA HIS A 70 -9.83 -20.90 -5.27
C HIS A 70 -9.44 -22.38 -5.28
N ILE A 71 -8.65 -22.85 -4.31
CA ILE A 71 -8.29 -24.26 -4.18
C ILE A 71 -9.53 -25.08 -3.81
N ARG A 72 -10.39 -24.57 -2.90
CA ARG A 72 -11.61 -25.24 -2.47
C ARG A 72 -12.65 -25.33 -3.60
N SER A 73 -12.83 -24.27 -4.39
CA SER A 73 -13.72 -24.28 -5.56
C SER A 73 -13.22 -25.23 -6.66
N ARG A 74 -11.90 -25.31 -6.90
CA ARG A 74 -11.33 -26.32 -7.81
C ARG A 74 -11.44 -27.74 -7.28
N ALA A 75 -11.33 -27.96 -5.97
CA ALA A 75 -11.47 -29.27 -5.36
C ALA A 75 -12.93 -29.78 -5.41
N SER A 76 -13.94 -28.89 -5.32
CA SER A 76 -15.34 -29.24 -5.56
C SER A 76 -15.70 -29.35 -7.05
N GLY A 77 -15.10 -28.53 -7.92
CA GLY A 77 -15.30 -28.59 -9.38
C GLY A 77 -14.58 -29.76 -10.07
N GLY A 78 -13.58 -30.36 -9.44
CA GLY A 78 -12.81 -31.50 -9.95
C GLY A 78 -13.57 -32.83 -9.94
N PHE A 79 -14.68 -32.94 -9.20
CA PHE A 79 -15.46 -34.19 -9.12
C PHE A 79 -16.48 -34.34 -10.27
N LEU A 80 -16.68 -33.33 -11.11
CA LEU A 80 -17.68 -33.33 -12.18
C LEU A 80 -17.11 -33.48 -13.60
N LYS A 81 -15.79 -33.61 -13.79
CA LYS A 81 -15.20 -33.79 -15.13
C LYS A 81 -15.39 -35.18 -15.76
N GLY A 82 -15.95 -36.14 -15.03
CA GLY A 82 -16.09 -37.54 -15.47
C GLY A 82 -17.50 -37.98 -15.84
N ALA A 83 -18.53 -37.18 -15.59
CA ALA A 83 -19.91 -37.56 -15.85
C ALA A 83 -20.72 -36.33 -16.28
N LEU A 84 -21.60 -36.48 -17.27
CA LEU A 84 -22.54 -35.49 -17.79
C LEU A 84 -22.02 -34.47 -18.80
N TRP A 85 -21.96 -34.90 -20.07
CA TRP A 85 -22.42 -34.06 -21.18
C TRP A 85 -23.96 -33.99 -21.15
N GLY A 86 -24.54 -33.32 -20.16
CA GLY A 86 -25.99 -33.22 -20.00
C GLY A 86 -26.36 -32.18 -18.97
N ASP A 87 -27.22 -31.25 -19.38
CA ASP A 87 -27.92 -30.24 -18.57
C ASP A 87 -27.09 -29.07 -18.05
N TYR A 88 -26.91 -28.07 -18.93
CA TYR A 88 -26.53 -26.70 -18.56
C TYR A 88 -27.70 -25.99 -17.86
N GLU A 89 -27.62 -25.81 -16.53
CA GLU A 89 -28.49 -24.88 -15.78
C GLU A 89 -27.84 -23.49 -15.77
N PHE A 90 -28.13 -22.70 -16.81
CA PHE A 90 -27.51 -21.41 -17.13
C PHE A 90 -27.66 -20.20 -16.15
N PRO A 91 -28.21 -20.30 -14.92
CA PRO A 91 -28.07 -19.23 -13.92
C PRO A 91 -26.97 -19.45 -12.87
N ARG A 92 -26.78 -20.68 -12.36
CA ARG A 92 -25.83 -20.95 -11.25
C ARG A 92 -24.38 -20.92 -11.70
N ASP A 93 -24.11 -21.43 -12.90
CA ASP A 93 -22.76 -21.42 -13.49
C ASP A 93 -22.29 -20.00 -13.83
N ALA A 94 -23.22 -19.08 -14.14
CA ALA A 94 -22.91 -17.69 -14.42
C ALA A 94 -22.60 -16.89 -13.14
N GLU A 95 -23.31 -17.14 -12.04
CA GLU A 95 -22.98 -16.58 -10.72
C GLU A 95 -21.63 -17.10 -10.21
N GLU A 96 -21.34 -18.39 -10.40
CA GLU A 96 -20.06 -18.99 -10.00
C GLU A 96 -18.90 -18.45 -10.85
N LEU A 97 -19.07 -18.29 -12.16
CA LEU A 97 -18.08 -17.64 -13.02
C LEU A 97 -17.90 -16.15 -12.71
N ASN A 98 -18.98 -15.39 -12.45
CA ASN A 98 -18.87 -13.99 -12.04
C ASN A 98 -18.16 -13.85 -10.69
N SER A 99 -18.45 -14.70 -9.72
CA SER A 99 -17.75 -14.72 -8.43
C SER A 99 -16.26 -15.04 -8.63
N GLN A 100 -15.90 -15.97 -9.52
CA GLN A 100 -14.51 -16.28 -9.83
C GLN A 100 -13.78 -15.13 -10.54
N ILE A 101 -14.48 -14.40 -11.42
CA ILE A 101 -13.95 -13.21 -12.11
C ILE A 101 -13.77 -12.05 -11.13
N ASP A 102 -14.73 -11.83 -10.23
CA ASP A 102 -14.66 -10.81 -9.18
C ASP A 102 -13.54 -11.12 -8.18
N ASP A 103 -13.40 -12.38 -7.75
CA ASP A 103 -12.30 -12.83 -6.89
C ASP A 103 -10.92 -12.69 -7.56
N ALA A 104 -10.82 -12.96 -8.86
CA ALA A 104 -9.59 -12.78 -9.64
C ALA A 104 -9.22 -11.29 -9.80
N ASN A 105 -10.20 -10.43 -10.07
CA ASN A 105 -9.99 -8.98 -10.13
C ASN A 105 -9.58 -8.40 -8.76
N ASP A 106 -10.21 -8.89 -7.69
CA ASP A 106 -9.84 -8.51 -6.32
C ASP A 106 -8.43 -8.99 -5.96
N ARG A 107 -8.04 -10.19 -6.38
CA ARG A 107 -6.68 -10.70 -6.24
C ARG A 107 -5.65 -9.81 -6.93
N ASP A 108 -5.81 -9.53 -8.23
CA ASP A 108 -4.87 -8.72 -9.00
C ASP A 108 -4.69 -7.33 -8.37
N ARG A 109 -5.79 -6.73 -7.90
CA ARG A 109 -5.78 -5.43 -7.23
C ARG A 109 -5.08 -5.47 -5.87
N ILE A 110 -5.23 -6.56 -5.12
CA ILE A 110 -4.54 -6.76 -3.84
C ILE A 110 -3.05 -7.03 -4.09
N GLU A 111 -2.68 -7.83 -5.10
CA GLU A 111 -1.29 -8.08 -5.48
C GLU A 111 -0.56 -6.81 -5.91
N GLU A 112 -1.21 -5.96 -6.72
CA GLU A 112 -0.67 -4.64 -7.09
C GLU A 112 -0.44 -3.78 -5.84
N ARG A 113 -1.40 -3.76 -4.91
CA ARG A 113 -1.28 -3.00 -3.65
C ARG A 113 -0.15 -3.53 -2.76
N VAL A 114 -0.01 -4.85 -2.66
CA VAL A 114 1.08 -5.52 -1.93
C VAL A 114 2.44 -5.18 -2.55
N ALA A 115 2.56 -5.19 -3.88
CA ALA A 115 3.79 -4.84 -4.58
C ALA A 115 4.20 -3.39 -4.31
N VAL A 116 3.26 -2.45 -4.34
CA VAL A 116 3.49 -1.04 -4.01
C VAL A 116 3.93 -0.87 -2.55
N LEU A 117 3.30 -1.57 -1.61
CA LEU A 117 3.65 -1.49 -0.19
C LEU A 117 5.03 -2.09 0.09
N ARG A 118 5.37 -3.25 -0.50
CA ARG A 118 6.71 -3.85 -0.39
C ARG A 118 7.79 -2.93 -0.94
N GLN A 119 7.56 -2.31 -2.10
CA GLN A 119 8.48 -1.32 -2.66
C GLN A 119 8.68 -0.13 -1.72
N ARG A 120 7.60 0.40 -1.12
CA ARG A 120 7.66 1.51 -0.14
C ARG A 120 8.38 1.13 1.15
N LEU A 121 8.30 -0.13 1.55
CA LEU A 121 8.98 -0.67 2.73
C LEU A 121 10.42 -1.12 2.44
N GLY A 122 10.88 -1.07 1.19
CA GLY A 122 12.20 -1.57 0.79
C GLY A 122 12.33 -3.09 0.87
N LEU A 123 11.21 -3.81 0.83
CA LEU A 123 11.18 -5.28 0.86
C LEU A 123 11.32 -5.83 -0.57
N PRO A 124 11.98 -6.98 -0.74
CA PRO A 124 12.01 -7.67 -2.04
C PRO A 124 10.58 -8.04 -2.47
N LYS A 125 10.36 -8.13 -3.79
CA LYS A 125 9.13 -8.73 -4.32
C LYS A 125 9.03 -10.16 -3.79
N ALA A 126 7.83 -10.60 -3.39
CA ALA A 126 7.67 -12.04 -3.15
C ALA A 126 7.76 -12.77 -4.48
N ASP A 127 8.57 -13.82 -4.49
CA ASP A 127 8.66 -14.82 -5.54
C ASP A 127 7.40 -15.68 -5.61
#